data_AF-A0A7C4LW22-F1
#
_entry.id   AF-A0A7C4LW22-F1
#
_cell.length_a   1.000
_cell.length_b   1.000
_cell.length_c   1.000
_cell.angle_alpha   90.00
_cell.angle_beta   90.00
_cell.angle_gamma   90.00
#
_symmetry.space_group_name_H-M   'P 1'
#
loop_
_entity.id
_entity.type
_entity.pdbx_description
1 polymer ?
#
loop_
_entity_poly.entity_id
_entity_poly.type
_entity_poly.pdbx_seq_one_letter_code
_entity_poly.pdbx_strand_id
1 'polypeptide(L)'
;MDFTFKCPACEQELEVDASGAGSEIECPACHETIVIPQPPPEALARQQEASLNPIASSAAAKEEKHFKVPAHAGPTALLIKKANKPLEFAAKDDERVIRIKTVRRADCVELGKDNFDQIVSDILQKIGQEHIIAMHPLSYTHLDATTQKFITDYGVMIVFKG
;
A
#
# COMPACT_ATOMS: atom_id res chain seq x y z
N MET A 1 2.38 22.08 -12.97
CA MET A 1 2.85 20.79 -13.54
C MET A 1 3.89 20.35 -12.56
N ASP A 2 3.54 19.31 -11.84
CA ASP A 2 4.07 19.06 -10.51
C ASP A 2 4.92 17.81 -10.64
N PHE A 3 6.08 17.82 -10.00
CA PHE A 3 6.99 16.69 -10.08
C PHE A 3 7.43 16.28 -8.69
N THR A 4 7.56 14.97 -8.54
CA THR A 4 7.88 14.34 -7.27
C THR A 4 9.37 14.01 -7.23
N PHE A 5 10.04 14.40 -6.14
CA PHE A 5 11.44 14.07 -5.90
C PHE A 5 11.67 13.70 -4.44
N LYS A 6 12.82 13.08 -4.14
CA LYS A 6 13.17 12.64 -2.79
C LYS A 6 14.13 13.61 -2.12
N CYS A 7 13.86 13.96 -0.87
CA CYS A 7 14.76 14.74 -0.03
C CYS A 7 16.10 13.99 0.15
N PRO A 8 17.27 14.61 -0.06
CA PRO A 8 18.57 13.95 0.11
C PRO A 8 18.95 13.68 1.57
N ALA A 9 18.29 14.34 2.54
CA ALA A 9 18.62 14.22 3.96
C ALA A 9 17.80 13.15 4.69
N CYS A 10 16.52 13.01 4.36
CA CYS A 10 15.60 12.07 5.04
C CYS A 10 14.87 11.11 4.10
N GLU A 11 15.18 11.14 2.80
CA GLU A 11 14.57 10.31 1.74
C GLU A 11 13.04 10.47 1.59
N GLN A 12 12.45 11.47 2.25
CA GLN A 12 11.03 11.79 2.15
C GLN A 12 10.66 12.20 0.71
N GLU A 13 9.57 11.63 0.22
CA GLU A 13 9.00 11.97 -1.08
C GLU A 13 8.23 13.30 -0.98
N LEU A 14 8.58 14.26 -1.84
CA LEU A 14 8.06 15.62 -1.87
C LEU A 14 7.59 15.96 -3.28
N GLU A 15 6.43 16.60 -3.38
CA GLU A 15 5.85 17.06 -4.63
C GLU A 15 5.96 18.58 -4.69
N VAL A 16 6.56 19.10 -5.76
CA VAL A 16 6.75 20.55 -5.95
C VAL A 16 6.43 20.95 -7.39
N ASP A 17 5.97 22.18 -7.57
CA ASP A 17 5.74 22.76 -8.88
C ASP A 17 7.07 22.92 -9.66
N ALA A 18 7.03 22.67 -10.97
CA ALA A 18 8.15 22.94 -11.88
C ALA A 18 8.68 24.39 -11.84
N SER A 19 7.87 25.34 -11.36
CA SER A 19 8.26 26.74 -11.17
C SER A 19 9.22 26.97 -9.99
N GLY A 20 9.32 26.02 -9.05
CA GLY A 20 10.26 26.05 -7.93
C GLY A 20 11.64 25.46 -8.24
N ALA A 21 11.86 24.98 -9.47
CA ALA A 21 13.10 24.36 -9.91
C ALA A 21 14.32 25.27 -9.69
N GLY A 22 15.27 24.83 -8.86
CA GLY A 22 16.47 25.59 -8.48
C GLY A 22 16.32 26.52 -7.27
N SER A 23 15.18 26.53 -6.58
CA SER A 23 15.01 27.27 -5.32
C SER A 23 15.36 26.43 -4.08
N GLU A 24 15.75 27.12 -3.01
CA GLU A 24 15.99 26.55 -1.68
C GLU A 24 14.68 26.53 -0.89
N ILE A 25 14.26 25.33 -0.46
CA ILE A 25 13.07 25.14 0.37
C ILE A 25 13.43 24.34 1.63
N GLU A 26 12.68 24.52 2.71
CA GLU A 26 12.84 23.71 3.92
C GLU A 26 12.02 22.42 3.82
N CYS A 27 12.67 21.28 4.10
CA CYS A 27 11.97 20.00 4.13
C CYS A 27 11.05 19.92 5.35
N PRO A 28 9.74 19.62 5.20
CA PRO A 28 8.81 19.54 6.32
C PRO A 28 9.05 18.33 7.25
N ALA A 29 9.84 17.34 6.82
CA ALA A 29 10.09 16.12 7.57
C ALA A 29 11.38 16.18 8.41
N CYS A 30 12.42 16.84 7.91
CA CYS A 30 13.71 16.92 8.61
C CYS A 30 14.19 18.37 8.88
N HIS A 31 13.43 19.37 8.43
CA HIS A 31 13.74 20.80 8.56
C HIS A 31 15.08 21.24 7.94
N GLU A 32 15.68 20.39 7.12
CA GLU A 32 16.90 20.70 6.39
C GLU A 32 16.57 21.49 5.12
N THR A 33 17.41 22.47 4.79
CA THR A 33 17.28 23.26 3.55
C THR A 33 17.73 22.42 2.35
N ILE A 34 16.82 22.22 1.39
CA ILE A 34 17.05 21.41 0.19
C ILE A 34 16.90 22.25 -1.08
N VAL A 35 17.75 21.96 -2.08
CA VAL A 35 17.69 22.59 -3.40
C VAL A 35 16.84 21.72 -4.32
N ILE A 36 15.80 22.30 -4.92
CA ILE A 36 14.90 21.58 -5.83
C ILE A 36 15.63 21.31 -7.16
N PRO A 37 15.75 20.05 -7.62
CA PRO A 37 16.42 19.73 -8.88
C PRO A 37 15.59 20.21 -10.08
N GLN A 38 16.25 20.75 -11.11
CA GLN A 38 15.56 21.18 -12.33
C GLN A 38 15.18 19.97 -13.20
N PRO A 39 13.91 19.82 -13.60
CA PRO A 39 13.53 18.80 -14.58
C PRO A 39 14.04 19.18 -15.99
N PRO A 40 14.60 18.24 -16.77
CA PRO A 40 15.07 18.51 -18.13
C PRO A 40 13.89 18.85 -19.09
N PRO A 41 14.06 19.80 -20.02
CA PRO A 41 12.96 20.36 -20.80
C PRO A 41 12.67 19.55 -22.08
N GLU A 42 12.14 18.33 -21.98
CA GLU A 42 11.65 17.60 -23.15
C GLU A 42 10.40 16.75 -22.83
N ALA A 43 9.25 17.39 -22.60
CA ALA A 43 7.96 16.71 -22.56
C ALA A 43 6.78 17.65 -22.87
N LEU A 44 6.88 18.43 -23.94
CA LEU A 44 5.75 19.20 -24.50
C LEU A 44 5.59 18.88 -25.98
N ALA A 45 4.92 17.76 -26.28
CA ALA A 45 4.06 17.59 -27.45
C ALA A 45 3.56 16.14 -27.50
N ARG A 46 2.28 15.93 -27.19
CA ARG A 46 1.32 15.10 -27.96
C ARG A 46 0.12 14.72 -27.10
N GLN A 47 -0.82 15.66 -27.04
CA GLN A 47 -2.24 15.31 -26.97
C GLN A 47 -2.89 15.99 -28.16
N GLN A 48 -3.37 15.18 -29.12
CA GLN A 48 -4.73 15.23 -29.66
C GLN A 48 -4.84 14.42 -30.98
N GLU A 49 -5.58 13.32 -30.86
CA GLU A 49 -6.71 12.94 -31.74
C GLU A 49 -6.48 12.79 -33.25
N ALA A 50 -6.39 11.53 -33.69
CA ALA A 50 -6.87 11.06 -34.99
C ALA A 50 -7.14 9.55 -34.83
N SER A 51 -8.39 9.16 -34.58
CA SER A 51 -9.33 8.69 -35.60
C SER A 51 -8.99 7.32 -36.19
N LEU A 52 -9.85 6.35 -35.84
CA LEU A 52 -10.38 5.31 -36.72
C LEU A 52 -9.42 4.24 -37.27
N ASN A 53 -9.66 3.04 -36.71
CA ASN A 53 -9.66 1.71 -37.32
C ASN A 53 -8.40 0.82 -37.24
N PRO A 54 -8.60 -0.45 -36.78
CA PRO A 54 -7.57 -1.48 -36.75
C PRO A 54 -7.37 -2.06 -38.15
N ILE A 55 -6.19 -2.61 -38.43
CA ILE A 55 -5.82 -3.31 -39.68
C ILE A 55 -5.49 -2.35 -40.86
N ALA A 56 -4.22 -1.93 -41.00
CA ALA A 56 -3.49 -1.80 -42.29
C ALA A 56 -2.28 -0.84 -42.20
N SER A 57 -1.10 -1.37 -41.89
CA SER A 57 0.14 -1.02 -42.60
C SER A 57 1.28 -1.93 -42.16
N SER A 58 1.41 -3.03 -42.89
CA SER A 58 2.61 -3.87 -42.90
C SER A 58 3.79 -3.11 -43.50
N ALA A 59 5.00 -3.31 -42.95
CA ALA A 59 6.18 -3.81 -43.67
C ALA A 59 7.51 -3.33 -43.03
N ALA A 60 8.32 -4.33 -42.63
CA ALA A 60 9.78 -4.32 -42.68
C ALA A 60 10.58 -3.33 -41.81
N ALA A 61 10.82 -3.73 -40.56
CA ALA A 61 12.14 -3.60 -39.94
C ALA A 61 12.35 -4.80 -38.98
N LYS A 62 12.71 -5.94 -39.57
CA LYS A 62 13.06 -7.16 -38.83
C LYS A 62 14.47 -6.96 -38.28
N GLU A 63 14.59 -6.53 -37.03
CA GLU A 63 15.87 -6.56 -36.30
C GLU A 63 15.82 -7.72 -35.29
N GLU A 64 16.34 -8.88 -35.70
CA GLU A 64 16.44 -10.07 -34.84
C GLU A 64 17.57 -9.88 -33.83
N LYS A 65 17.26 -9.31 -32.67
CA LYS A 65 18.16 -9.34 -31.51
C LYS A 65 18.14 -10.75 -30.91
N HIS A 66 19.15 -11.54 -31.27
CA HIS A 66 19.39 -12.85 -30.67
C HIS A 66 19.91 -12.68 -29.24
N PHE A 67 19.00 -12.60 -28.28
CA PHE A 67 19.36 -12.59 -26.86
C PHE A 67 19.74 -14.02 -26.42
N LYS A 68 21.01 -14.22 -26.09
CA LYS A 68 21.47 -15.44 -25.41
C LYS A 68 21.02 -15.36 -23.95
N VAL A 69 19.94 -16.05 -23.61
CA VAL A 69 19.56 -16.28 -22.22
C VAL A 69 20.46 -17.39 -21.67
N PRO A 70 21.24 -17.15 -20.60
CA PRO A 70 21.93 -18.23 -19.90
C PRO A 70 20.89 -19.19 -19.31
N ALA A 71 20.72 -20.35 -19.93
CA ALA A 71 19.92 -21.42 -19.35
C ALA A 71 20.74 -22.07 -18.24
N HIS A 72 20.46 -21.71 -16.99
CA HIS A 72 21.04 -22.44 -15.86
C HIS A 72 20.33 -23.79 -15.76
N ALA A 73 21.09 -24.89 -15.85
CA ALA A 73 20.60 -26.26 -15.66
C ALA A 73 20.39 -26.61 -14.18
N GLY A 74 19.77 -25.69 -13.42
CA GLY A 74 19.45 -25.86 -12.00
C GLY A 74 17.95 -25.77 -11.78
N PRO A 75 17.40 -26.42 -10.74
CA PRO A 75 15.97 -26.31 -10.43
C PRO A 75 15.63 -24.84 -10.11
N THR A 76 14.49 -24.39 -10.65
CA THR A 76 13.95 -23.05 -10.43
C THR A 76 13.75 -22.77 -8.94
N ALA A 77 14.49 -21.81 -8.40
CA ALA A 77 14.27 -21.36 -7.03
C ALA A 77 12.86 -20.75 -6.92
N LEU A 78 12.02 -21.32 -6.07
CA LEU A 78 10.68 -20.82 -5.79
C LEU A 78 10.80 -19.44 -5.10
N LEU A 79 10.61 -18.36 -5.87
CA LEU A 79 10.64 -16.98 -5.37
C LEU A 79 9.41 -16.59 -4.56
N ILE A 80 8.39 -17.46 -4.52
CA ILE A 80 7.25 -17.30 -3.61
C ILE A 80 7.69 -17.84 -2.26
N LYS A 81 8.09 -16.94 -1.35
CA LYS A 81 8.12 -17.25 0.07
C LYS A 81 6.73 -17.78 0.43
N LYS A 82 6.69 -19.01 0.94
CA LYS A 82 5.50 -19.64 1.51
C LYS A 82 4.73 -18.59 2.32
N ALA A 83 3.46 -18.37 1.98
CA ALA A 83 2.62 -17.41 2.67
C ALA A 83 2.73 -17.62 4.18
N ASN A 84 2.82 -16.52 4.94
CA ASN A 84 2.87 -16.58 6.39
C ASN A 84 1.73 -17.46 6.90
N LYS A 85 2.09 -18.37 7.82
CA LYS A 85 1.20 -19.41 8.34
C LYS A 85 -0.10 -18.74 8.85
N PRO A 86 -1.29 -19.27 8.51
CA PRO A 86 -2.55 -18.77 9.04
C PRO A 86 -2.48 -18.70 10.57
N LEU A 87 -3.12 -17.67 11.14
CA LEU A 87 -3.19 -17.35 12.58
C LEU A 87 -3.49 -18.55 13.50
N GLU A 88 -4.06 -19.62 12.95
CA GLU A 88 -4.49 -20.85 13.61
C GLU A 88 -3.35 -21.72 14.18
N PHE A 89 -2.07 -21.38 13.97
CA PHE A 89 -0.95 -22.28 14.32
C PHE A 89 0.24 -21.63 15.03
N ALA A 90 0.08 -20.43 15.56
CA ALA A 90 1.15 -19.75 16.28
C ALA A 90 1.25 -20.13 17.77
N ALA A 91 0.32 -20.93 18.29
CA ALA A 91 0.28 -21.35 19.70
C ALA A 91 1.39 -22.34 20.13
N LYS A 92 2.54 -22.38 19.44
CA LYS A 92 3.69 -23.22 19.84
C LYS A 92 5.06 -22.54 19.74
N ASP A 93 5.15 -21.27 19.35
CA ASP A 93 6.41 -20.53 19.36
C ASP A 93 6.27 -19.27 20.23
N ASP A 94 6.81 -19.42 21.45
CA ASP A 94 7.01 -18.42 22.51
C ASP A 94 5.77 -17.82 23.18
N GLU A 95 5.47 -18.36 24.37
CA GLU A 95 4.50 -17.93 25.39
C GLU A 95 4.57 -16.42 25.80
N ARG A 96 5.49 -15.65 25.20
CA ARG A 96 5.77 -14.23 25.46
C ARG A 96 5.38 -13.29 24.31
N VAL A 97 4.89 -13.81 23.18
CA VAL A 97 4.49 -12.96 22.07
C VAL A 97 3.13 -12.33 22.38
N ILE A 98 3.06 -11.00 22.41
CA ILE A 98 1.80 -10.26 22.50
C ILE A 98 1.40 -9.81 21.09
N ARG A 99 0.13 -10.02 20.74
CA ARG A 99 -0.46 -9.58 19.47
C ARG A 99 -1.61 -8.63 19.70
N ILE A 100 -1.88 -7.84 18.67
CA ILE A 100 -2.96 -6.86 18.66
C ILE A 100 -3.78 -7.09 17.39
N LYS A 101 -5.10 -7.18 17.54
CA LYS A 101 -6.05 -7.22 16.44
C LYS A 101 -7.05 -6.09 16.62
N THR A 102 -7.03 -5.14 15.70
CA THR A 102 -8.03 -4.09 15.60
C THR A 102 -9.09 -4.50 14.60
N VAL A 103 -10.36 -4.38 14.98
CA VAL A 103 -11.53 -4.61 14.14
C VAL A 103 -12.31 -3.32 14.10
N ARG A 104 -12.53 -2.78 12.90
CA ARG A 104 -13.31 -1.58 12.65
C ARG A 104 -14.70 -1.98 12.15
N ARG A 105 -15.75 -1.32 12.62
CA ARG A 105 -17.11 -1.62 12.16
C ARG A 105 -17.27 -1.42 10.65
N ALA A 106 -16.74 -0.33 10.09
CA ALA A 106 -16.76 -0.09 8.64
C ALA A 106 -16.24 -1.28 7.81
N ASP A 107 -15.20 -1.98 8.28
CA ASP A 107 -14.62 -3.13 7.57
C ASP A 107 -15.50 -4.41 7.67
N CYS A 108 -16.52 -4.39 8.53
CA CYS A 108 -17.42 -5.51 8.79
C CYS A 108 -18.81 -5.35 8.15
N VAL A 109 -19.04 -4.24 7.44
CA VAL A 109 -20.30 -3.97 6.75
C VAL A 109 -20.20 -4.52 5.32
N GLU A 110 -20.94 -5.58 5.04
CA GLU A 110 -20.98 -6.23 3.73
C GLU A 110 -22.39 -6.15 3.16
N LEU A 111 -22.54 -5.59 1.95
CA LEU A 111 -23.84 -5.42 1.28
C LEU A 111 -24.90 -4.71 2.15
N GLY A 112 -24.45 -3.75 2.98
CA GLY A 112 -25.31 -3.01 3.91
C GLY A 112 -25.71 -3.80 5.17
N LYS A 113 -25.27 -5.06 5.32
CA LYS A 113 -25.43 -5.83 6.54
C LYS A 113 -24.22 -5.67 7.42
N ASP A 114 -24.45 -5.23 8.65
CA ASP A 114 -23.43 -5.11 9.67
C ASP A 114 -23.17 -6.48 10.32
N ASN A 115 -21.96 -7.03 10.12
CA ASN A 115 -21.55 -8.30 10.72
C ASN A 115 -20.49 -8.11 11.81
N PHE A 116 -20.33 -6.89 12.35
CA PHE A 116 -19.28 -6.57 13.31
C PHE A 116 -19.26 -7.52 14.51
N ASP A 117 -20.41 -7.72 15.17
CA ASP A 117 -20.50 -8.57 16.36
C ASP A 117 -20.17 -10.03 16.06
N GLN A 118 -20.58 -10.53 14.89
CA GLN A 118 -20.28 -11.90 14.46
C GLN A 118 -18.77 -12.08 14.23
N ILE A 119 -18.15 -11.16 13.48
CA ILE A 119 -16.71 -11.21 13.16
C ILE A 119 -15.87 -11.10 14.43
N VAL A 120 -16.23 -10.17 15.33
CA VAL A 120 -15.56 -10.04 16.62
C VAL A 120 -15.71 -11.31 17.44
N SER A 121 -16.92 -11.89 17.51
CA SER A 121 -17.17 -13.15 18.23
C SER A 121 -16.33 -14.30 17.68
N ASP A 122 -16.24 -14.44 16.35
CA ASP A 122 -15.44 -15.48 15.71
C ASP A 122 -13.94 -15.30 15.99
N ILE A 123 -13.45 -14.05 16.03
CA ILE A 123 -12.06 -13.75 16.41
C ILE A 123 -11.81 -14.13 17.87
N LEU A 124 -12.72 -13.79 18.78
CA LEU A 124 -12.58 -14.12 20.21
C LEU A 124 -12.59 -15.63 20.44
N GLN A 125 -13.46 -16.37 19.74
CA GLN A 125 -13.50 -17.84 19.80
C GLN A 125 -12.20 -18.48 19.30
N LYS A 126 -11.60 -17.93 18.24
CA LYS A 126 -10.31 -18.40 17.71
C LYS A 126 -9.13 -18.10 18.63
N ILE A 127 -9.15 -16.95 19.31
CA ILE A 127 -8.10 -16.56 20.25
C ILE A 127 -8.16 -17.42 21.51
N GLY A 128 -9.36 -17.71 22.03
CA GLY A 128 -9.55 -18.38 23.31
C GLY A 128 -9.53 -17.41 24.49
N GLN A 129 -10.38 -17.65 25.50
CA GLN A 129 -10.61 -16.71 26.59
C GLN A 129 -9.34 -16.46 27.43
N GLU A 130 -8.55 -17.51 27.66
CA GLU A 130 -7.30 -17.54 28.42
C GLU A 130 -6.15 -16.75 27.78
N HIS A 131 -6.26 -16.50 26.47
CA HIS A 131 -5.25 -15.78 25.70
C HIS A 131 -5.57 -14.29 25.58
N ILE A 132 -6.79 -13.85 25.89
CA ILE A 132 -7.17 -12.43 25.86
C ILE A 132 -6.54 -11.71 27.05
N ILE A 133 -5.78 -10.65 26.76
CA ILE A 133 -5.15 -9.77 27.76
C ILE A 133 -6.07 -8.59 28.04
N ALA A 134 -6.59 -7.94 27.00
CA ALA A 134 -7.48 -6.79 27.13
C ALA A 134 -8.28 -6.52 25.86
N MET A 135 -9.42 -5.86 26.02
CA MET A 135 -10.25 -5.34 24.94
C MET A 135 -10.53 -3.86 25.18
N HIS A 136 -10.23 -3.03 24.19
CA HIS A 136 -10.46 -1.58 24.27
C HIS A 136 -11.44 -1.17 23.17
N PRO A 137 -12.52 -0.44 23.51
CA PRO A 137 -13.31 0.23 22.49
C PRO A 137 -12.48 1.37 21.89
N LEU A 138 -12.66 1.60 20.60
CA LEU A 138 -12.11 2.77 19.91
C LEU A 138 -13.21 3.47 19.13
N SER A 139 -13.16 4.80 19.16
CA SER A 139 -13.94 5.67 18.29
C SER A 139 -12.98 6.41 17.37
N TYR A 140 -13.28 6.45 16.09
CA TYR A 140 -12.43 7.09 15.09
C TYR A 140 -13.26 7.75 14.01
N THR A 141 -12.66 8.69 13.29
CA THR A 141 -13.28 9.34 12.12
C THR A 141 -12.60 8.88 10.86
N HIS A 142 -13.37 8.56 9.83
CA HIS A 142 -12.83 8.21 8.51
C HIS A 142 -13.64 8.89 7.40
N LEU A 143 -13.00 9.11 6.25
CA LEU A 143 -13.68 9.60 5.07
C LEU A 143 -14.45 8.43 4.43
N ASP A 144 -15.77 8.54 4.36
CA ASP A 144 -16.59 7.56 3.66
C ASP A 144 -16.47 7.75 2.14
N ALA A 145 -16.13 6.66 1.44
CA ALA A 145 -15.92 6.66 0.00
C ALA A 145 -17.20 7.00 -0.78
N THR A 146 -18.38 6.71 -0.21
CA THR A 146 -19.66 6.93 -0.91
C THR A 146 -20.12 8.39 -0.78
N THR A 147 -20.05 8.95 0.43
CA THR A 147 -20.61 10.27 0.72
C THR A 147 -19.58 11.39 0.71
N GLN A 148 -18.28 11.09 0.65
CA GLN A 148 -17.16 12.04 0.80
C GLN A 148 -17.25 12.88 2.08
N LYS A 149 -17.88 12.33 3.12
CA LYS A 149 -18.01 12.97 4.44
C LYS A 149 -17.15 12.24 5.45
N PHE A 150 -16.65 12.99 6.43
CA PHE A 150 -16.06 12.38 7.62
C PHE A 150 -17.17 11.77 8.47
N ILE A 151 -17.14 10.45 8.62
CA ILE A 151 -18.06 9.69 9.45
C ILE A 151 -17.31 9.27 10.71
N THR A 152 -17.95 9.52 11.86
CA THR A 152 -17.49 8.98 13.15
C THR A 152 -18.01 7.56 13.27
N ASP A 153 -17.10 6.63 13.55
CA ASP A 153 -17.39 5.20 13.65
C ASP A 153 -16.66 4.59 14.87
N TYR A 154 -16.91 3.32 15.13
CA TYR A 154 -16.33 2.60 16.26
C TYR A 154 -15.68 1.27 15.85
N GLY A 155 -14.90 0.73 16.77
CA GLY A 155 -14.25 -0.55 16.64
C GLY A 155 -13.81 -1.10 17.99
N VAL A 156 -13.07 -2.21 17.93
CA VAL A 156 -12.48 -2.84 19.10
C VAL A 156 -11.03 -3.23 18.82
N MET A 157 -10.16 -3.01 19.80
CA MET A 157 -8.77 -3.44 19.78
C MET A 157 -8.60 -4.53 20.81
N ILE A 158 -8.26 -5.72 20.32
CA ILE A 158 -8.08 -6.93 21.12
C ILE A 158 -6.58 -7.15 21.27
N VAL A 159 -6.11 -7.16 22.52
CA VAL A 159 -4.72 -7.50 22.88
C VAL A 159 -4.73 -8.92 23.42
N PHE A 160 -3.91 -9.80 22.86
CA PHE A 160 -3.93 -11.22 23.19
C PHE A 160 -2.53 -11.84 23.08
N LYS A 161 -2.34 -12.98 23.76
CA LYS A 161 -1.12 -13.79 23.66
C LYS A 161 -1.12 -14.55 22.33
N GLY A 162 0.01 -14.54 21.62
CA GLY A 162 0.17 -15.08 20.27
C GLY A 162 0.97 -16.36 20.19
#